data_AF-A0A1G6NIX7-F1
#
_entry.id   AF-A0A1G6NIX7-F1
#
_cell.length_a   1.000
_cell.length_b   1.000
_cell.length_c   1.000
_cell.angle_alpha   90.00
_cell.angle_beta   90.00
_cell.angle_gamma   90.00
#
_symmetry.space_group_name_H-M   'P 1'
#
loop_
_entity.id
_entity.type
_entity.pdbx_description
1 polymer ?
#
loop_
_entity_poly.entity_id
_entity_poly.type
_entity_poly.pdbx_seq_one_letter_code
_entity_poly.pdbx_strand_id
1 'polypeptide(L)'
;MTDTPDATRGDALRAVPVPSTGSGTSAPPQEAEPVEASGHRAGTQEAEPVEASGPRDQPVRQPVVRVRGSRRARLLPAPGTTAEPAPADDRERGAGAKPAASGPNDDRMLRDVPPHY
;
A
#
# COMPACT_ATOMS: atom_id res chain seq x y z
N MET A 1 20.97 -58.96 47.01
CA MET A 1 20.39 -59.87 46.00
C MET A 1 19.78 -59.00 44.93
N THR A 2 20.33 -59.11 43.73
CA THR A 2 19.92 -58.46 42.49
C THR A 2 18.49 -58.84 42.11
N ASP A 3 17.72 -57.90 41.56
CA ASP A 3 17.24 -58.05 40.19
C ASP A 3 16.63 -56.75 39.64
N THR A 4 17.18 -56.34 38.50
CA THR A 4 16.60 -55.50 37.45
C THR A 4 16.28 -56.47 36.31
N PRO A 5 15.08 -56.40 35.69
CA PRO A 5 14.98 -55.85 34.33
C PRO A 5 13.80 -54.89 34.21
N ASP A 6 13.96 -53.71 33.59
CA ASP A 6 14.10 -53.50 32.14
C ASP A 6 12.84 -53.88 31.36
N ALA A 7 12.19 -52.86 30.79
CA ALA A 7 11.68 -52.86 29.42
C ALA A 7 10.71 -51.68 29.22
N THR A 8 11.24 -50.66 28.56
CA THR A 8 10.61 -50.06 27.37
C THR A 8 9.10 -49.80 27.43
N ARG A 9 8.71 -48.54 27.63
CA ARG A 9 7.63 -47.94 26.84
C ARG A 9 7.99 -46.50 26.56
N GLY A 10 8.85 -46.34 25.56
CA GLY A 10 8.83 -45.13 24.76
C GLY A 10 7.48 -45.05 24.08
N ASP A 11 6.58 -44.23 24.61
CA ASP A 11 5.49 -43.69 23.83
C ASP A 11 5.86 -42.25 23.50
N ALA A 12 6.78 -42.16 22.54
CA ALA A 12 6.93 -40.94 21.77
C ALA A 12 5.55 -40.61 21.24
N LEU A 13 4.90 -39.58 21.79
CA LEU A 13 3.77 -38.93 21.15
C LEU A 13 4.28 -38.39 19.82
N ARG A 14 4.20 -39.31 18.87
CA ARG A 14 4.49 -39.19 17.46
C ARG A 14 3.75 -37.94 17.01
N ALA A 15 4.52 -36.91 16.69
CA ALA A 15 4.03 -35.73 16.00
C ALA A 15 3.10 -36.22 14.89
N VAL A 16 1.82 -35.90 15.00
CA VAL A 16 0.84 -36.21 13.96
C VAL A 16 1.23 -35.31 12.79
N PRO A 17 1.69 -35.84 11.64
CA PRO A 17 1.96 -34.99 10.49
C PRO A 17 0.61 -34.49 9.99
N VAL A 18 0.38 -33.19 10.08
CA VAL A 18 -0.72 -32.53 9.37
C VAL A 18 -0.40 -32.57 7.86
N PRO A 19 -1.21 -33.21 7.01
CA PRO A 19 -1.00 -33.11 5.58
C PRO A 19 -1.55 -31.78 5.05
N SER A 20 -0.72 -31.17 4.23
CA SER A 20 -1.09 -30.54 2.96
C SER A 20 -1.42 -29.04 2.95
N THR A 21 -0.40 -28.27 2.55
CA THR A 21 -0.57 -27.06 1.74
C THR A 21 -1.16 -27.44 0.38
N GLY A 22 -2.48 -27.52 0.30
CA GLY A 22 -3.24 -27.65 -0.94
C GLY A 22 -3.89 -26.32 -1.30
N SER A 23 -3.15 -25.40 -1.91
CA SER A 23 -3.74 -24.33 -2.72
C SER A 23 -3.03 -24.31 -4.07
N GLY A 24 -3.20 -25.41 -4.81
CA GLY A 24 -3.00 -25.42 -6.24
C GLY A 24 -4.10 -24.58 -6.89
N THR A 25 -3.85 -23.29 -7.08
CA THR A 25 -4.55 -22.54 -8.13
C THR A 25 -3.95 -22.98 -9.46
N SER A 26 -4.45 -24.10 -9.99
CA SER A 26 -4.20 -24.51 -11.37
C SER A 26 -5.26 -23.84 -12.24
N ALA A 27 -5.07 -22.55 -12.52
CA ALA A 27 -5.75 -21.91 -13.64
C ALA A 27 -4.98 -22.27 -14.93
N PRO A 28 -5.64 -22.76 -15.99
CA PRO A 28 -4.97 -22.94 -17.28
C PRO A 28 -4.53 -21.56 -17.82
N PRO A 29 -3.40 -21.48 -18.55
CA PRO A 29 -3.12 -20.28 -19.34
C PRO A 29 -4.22 -20.18 -20.39
N GLN A 30 -5.11 -19.19 -20.23
CA GLN A 30 -5.96 -18.81 -21.33
C GLN A 30 -5.05 -18.32 -22.45
N GLU A 31 -5.14 -19.03 -23.56
CA GLU A 31 -4.51 -18.72 -24.83
C GLU A 31 -4.80 -17.25 -25.13
N ALA A 32 -3.75 -16.43 -25.07
CA ALA A 32 -3.83 -15.06 -25.50
C ALA A 32 -3.99 -15.08 -27.02
N GLU A 33 -5.23 -15.03 -27.47
CA GLU A 33 -5.60 -14.64 -28.83
C GLU A 33 -4.77 -13.41 -29.21
N PRO A 34 -3.97 -13.45 -30.29
CA PRO A 34 -3.31 -12.25 -30.80
C PRO A 34 -4.40 -11.36 -31.39
N VAL A 35 -4.92 -10.44 -30.57
CA VAL A 35 -5.73 -9.35 -31.07
C VAL A 35 -4.88 -8.59 -32.07
N GLU A 36 -5.27 -8.72 -33.33
CA GLU A 36 -4.58 -8.20 -34.46
C GLU A 36 -4.21 -6.75 -34.23
N ALA A 37 -2.97 -6.43 -34.59
CA ALA A 37 -2.45 -5.09 -34.69
C ALA A 37 -3.35 -4.28 -35.64
N SER A 38 -4.43 -3.73 -35.10
CA SER A 38 -5.24 -2.71 -35.74
C SER A 38 -4.39 -1.46 -35.74
N GLY A 39 -3.66 -1.31 -36.84
CA GLY A 39 -2.89 -0.13 -37.16
C GLY A 39 -3.75 1.09 -36.87
N HIS A 40 -3.20 2.01 -36.09
CA HIS A 40 -3.74 3.35 -35.99
C HIS A 40 -3.53 3.96 -37.37
N ARG A 41 -4.52 3.71 -38.23
CA ARG A 41 -4.69 4.31 -39.54
C ARG A 41 -4.46 5.79 -39.34
N ALA A 42 -3.44 6.31 -40.02
CA ALA A 42 -3.17 7.72 -40.12
C ALA A 42 -4.46 8.41 -40.56
N GLY A 43 -5.23 8.87 -39.58
CA GLY A 43 -6.28 9.83 -39.76
C GLY A 43 -5.57 11.14 -39.95
N THR A 44 -5.44 11.56 -41.20
CA THR A 44 -5.34 12.97 -41.58
C THR A 44 -6.41 13.71 -40.78
N GLN A 45 -6.02 14.31 -39.66
CA GLN A 45 -6.85 15.29 -38.99
C GLN A 45 -6.66 16.56 -39.79
N GLU A 46 -7.61 16.78 -40.70
CA GLU A 46 -7.79 18.09 -41.30
C GLU A 46 -7.96 19.11 -40.18
N ALA A 47 -7.21 20.19 -40.32
CA ALA A 47 -7.07 21.23 -39.33
C ALA A 47 -8.37 22.02 -39.21
N GLU A 48 -9.22 21.61 -38.30
CA GLU A 48 -10.23 22.49 -37.70
C GLU A 48 -9.55 23.24 -36.53
N PRO A 49 -9.53 24.59 -36.50
CA PRO A 49 -8.94 25.32 -35.40
C PRO A 49 -9.82 25.11 -34.17
N VAL A 50 -9.42 24.17 -33.31
CA VAL A 50 -9.88 24.13 -31.93
C VAL A 50 -9.42 25.42 -31.27
N GLU A 51 -10.31 26.42 -31.32
CA GLU A 51 -10.34 27.59 -30.46
C GLU A 51 -9.74 27.22 -29.11
N ALA A 52 -8.57 27.81 -28.85
CA ALA A 52 -7.73 27.47 -27.73
C ALA A 52 -8.58 27.52 -26.46
N SER A 53 -8.95 26.34 -25.96
CA SER A 53 -9.42 26.20 -24.60
C SER A 53 -8.37 26.89 -23.75
N GLY A 54 -8.68 28.10 -23.25
CA GLY A 54 -7.83 28.85 -22.33
C GLY A 54 -7.35 27.94 -21.22
N PRO A 55 -6.19 28.24 -20.57
CA PRO A 55 -5.52 27.31 -19.68
C PRO A 55 -6.54 26.84 -18.64
N ARG A 56 -7.02 25.60 -18.84
CA ARG A 56 -7.84 24.91 -17.86
C ARG A 56 -6.99 24.90 -16.60
N ASP A 57 -7.64 25.10 -15.46
CA ASP A 57 -7.12 25.16 -14.10
C ASP A 57 -6.37 23.87 -13.73
N GLN A 58 -5.28 23.59 -14.44
CA GLN A 58 -4.40 22.47 -14.18
C GLN A 58 -3.60 22.87 -12.96
N PRO A 59 -3.56 22.04 -11.91
CA PRO A 59 -2.85 22.38 -10.70
C PRO A 59 -1.38 22.68 -11.06
N VAL A 60 -0.99 23.93 -10.85
CA VAL A 60 0.38 24.39 -11.11
C VAL A 60 1.32 23.54 -10.25
N ARG A 61 2.30 22.90 -10.90
CA ARG A 61 3.25 22.03 -10.21
C ARG A 61 4.07 22.85 -9.20
N GLN A 62 4.32 22.26 -8.04
CA GLN A 62 5.12 22.90 -6.99
C GLN A 62 6.56 23.16 -7.49
N PRO A 63 7.13 24.37 -7.27
CA PRO A 63 8.48 24.67 -7.74
C PRO A 63 9.56 23.90 -6.97
N VAL A 64 10.62 23.49 -7.69
CA VAL A 64 11.74 22.72 -7.15
C VAL A 64 13.05 23.47 -7.35
N VAL A 65 13.79 23.73 -6.26
CA VAL A 65 15.09 24.41 -6.27
C VAL A 65 16.22 23.42 -6.01
N ARG A 66 17.17 23.34 -6.94
CA ARG A 66 18.39 22.54 -6.77
C ARG A 66 19.37 23.28 -5.86
N VAL A 67 19.78 22.65 -4.76
CA VAL A 67 20.76 23.22 -3.83
C VAL A 67 22.14 22.64 -4.13
N ARG A 68 23.13 23.51 -4.36
CA ARG A 68 24.54 23.13 -4.57
C ARG A 68 25.01 22.27 -3.39
N GLY A 69 25.59 21.11 -3.67
CA GLY A 69 26.11 20.19 -2.63
C GLY A 69 25.04 19.32 -1.96
N SER A 70 23.75 19.57 -2.19
CA SER A 70 22.68 18.68 -1.74
C SER A 70 22.38 17.62 -2.80
N ARG A 71 22.20 16.38 -2.37
CA ARG A 71 21.70 15.31 -3.24
C ARG A 71 20.22 15.48 -3.57
N ARG A 72 19.45 16.06 -2.63
CA ARG A 72 18.00 16.28 -2.77
C ARG A 72 17.72 17.74 -3.12
N ALA A 73 16.75 17.95 -4.00
CA ALA A 73 16.23 19.28 -4.26
C ALA A 73 15.28 19.73 -3.13
N ARG A 74 15.11 21.04 -2.97
CA ARG A 74 14.16 21.64 -2.03
C ARG A 74 12.89 22.03 -2.77
N LEU A 75 11.75 21.86 -2.10
CA LEU A 75 10.47 22.36 -2.62
C LEU A 75 10.23 23.78 -2.10
N LEU A 76 9.79 24.68 -2.97
CA LEU A 76 9.20 25.94 -2.53
C LEU A 76 7.78 25.71 -2.02
N PRO A 77 7.20 26.62 -1.21
CA PRO A 77 5.80 26.53 -0.81
C PRO A 77 4.91 26.33 -2.03
N ALA A 78 3.92 25.45 -1.91
CA ALA A 78 2.93 25.30 -2.96
C ALA A 78 2.21 26.65 -3.17
N PRO A 79 1.82 26.99 -4.39
CA PRO A 79 1.06 28.21 -4.65
C PRO A 79 -0.15 28.32 -3.71
N GLY A 80 -0.30 29.43 -2.99
CA GLY A 80 -1.37 29.64 -2.02
C GLY A 80 -1.14 29.04 -0.63
N THR A 81 0.04 28.47 -0.36
CA THR A 81 0.40 27.92 0.98
C THR A 81 1.54 28.68 1.64
N THR A 82 1.59 28.67 2.97
CA THR A 82 2.72 29.21 3.75
C THR A 82 3.81 28.15 3.93
N ALA A 83 5.08 28.58 4.01
CA ALA A 83 6.21 27.71 4.29
C ALA A 83 6.22 27.18 5.74
N GLU A 84 5.65 27.97 6.66
CA GLU A 84 5.63 27.66 8.08
C GLU A 84 4.71 26.46 8.36
N PRO A 85 5.17 25.45 9.12
CA PRO A 85 4.30 24.41 9.62
C PRO A 85 3.27 25.05 10.54
N ALA A 86 2.01 24.69 10.37
CA ALA A 86 0.98 25.16 11.28
C ALA A 86 1.29 24.70 12.72
N PRO A 87 1.03 25.53 13.75
CA PRO A 87 1.35 25.22 15.14
C PRO A 87 0.76 23.86 15.55
N ALA A 88 1.58 23.04 16.21
CA ALA A 88 1.18 21.72 16.70
C ALA A 88 0.16 21.80 17.84
N ASP A 89 0.04 22.96 18.50
CA ASP A 89 -0.81 23.16 19.69
C ASP A 89 -2.30 23.28 19.39
N ASP A 90 -2.67 23.24 18.12
CA ASP A 90 -4.04 23.19 17.68
C ASP A 90 -4.65 21.84 18.07
N ARG A 91 -5.38 21.79 19.20
CA ARG A 91 -5.94 20.56 19.77
C ARG A 91 -6.91 19.84 18.81
N GLU A 92 -7.44 20.56 17.84
CA GLU A 92 -8.34 20.03 16.81
C GLU A 92 -7.57 19.47 15.60
N ARG A 93 -6.27 19.79 15.47
CA ARG A 93 -5.39 19.28 14.41
C ARG A 93 -5.14 17.78 14.61
N GLY A 94 -5.77 16.97 13.77
CA GLY A 94 -5.67 15.51 13.83
C GLY A 94 -6.81 14.84 14.60
N ALA A 95 -7.81 15.61 15.07
CA ALA A 95 -9.07 15.10 15.58
C ALA A 95 -10.00 14.59 14.46
N GLY A 96 -9.41 13.91 13.46
CA GLY A 96 -10.17 13.23 12.41
C GLY A 96 -11.02 12.09 12.98
N ALA A 97 -11.90 11.55 12.14
CA ALA A 97 -12.73 10.42 12.52
C ALA A 97 -11.86 9.28 13.11
N LYS A 98 -12.32 8.72 14.23
CA LYS A 98 -11.67 7.55 14.83
C LYS A 98 -11.55 6.45 13.76
N PRO A 99 -10.39 5.80 13.63
CA PRO A 99 -10.24 4.72 12.65
C PRO A 99 -11.29 3.65 12.93
N ALA A 100 -12.14 3.38 11.93
CA ALA A 100 -13.03 2.23 11.98
C ALA A 100 -12.18 0.96 11.89
N ALA A 101 -12.52 -0.07 12.66
CA ALA A 101 -11.83 -1.34 12.59
C ALA A 101 -11.93 -1.91 11.16
N SER A 102 -10.79 -2.20 10.54
CA SER A 102 -10.76 -2.79 9.20
C SER A 102 -10.83 -4.33 9.25
N GLY A 103 -10.71 -4.94 10.43
CA GLY A 103 -10.87 -6.38 10.63
C GLY A 103 -10.83 -6.81 12.12
N PRO A 104 -10.96 -8.13 12.39
CA PRO A 104 -11.07 -8.65 13.76
C PRO A 104 -9.86 -8.35 14.65
N ASN A 105 -8.68 -8.13 14.07
CA ASN A 105 -7.49 -7.76 14.83
C ASN A 105 -7.57 -6.32 15.35
N ASP A 106 -7.94 -5.39 14.48
CA ASP A 106 -8.09 -3.97 14.82
C ASP A 106 -9.18 -3.79 15.88
N ASP A 107 -10.27 -4.55 15.76
CA ASP A 107 -11.35 -4.62 16.75
C ASP A 107 -10.87 -5.03 18.16
N ARG A 108 -9.90 -5.94 18.26
CA ARG A 108 -9.32 -6.32 19.56
C ARG A 108 -8.40 -5.22 20.07
N MET A 109 -7.53 -4.70 19.21
CA MET A 109 -6.57 -3.64 19.57
C MET A 109 -7.26 -2.36 20.05
N LEU A 110 -8.41 -1.99 19.47
CA LEU A 110 -9.19 -0.83 19.90
C LEU A 110 -9.88 -1.01 21.26
N ARG A 111 -10.14 -2.26 21.69
CA ARG A 111 -10.72 -2.57 23.00
C ARG A 111 -9.65 -2.70 24.08
N ASP A 112 -8.49 -3.23 23.73
CA ASP A 112 -7.41 -3.56 24.65
C ASP A 112 -6.38 -2.41 24.80
N VAL A 113 -6.83 -1.14 24.74
CA VAL A 113 -5.95 0.04 24.90
C VAL A 113 -5.57 0.21 26.38
N PRO A 114 -4.27 0.17 26.74
CA PRO A 114 -3.85 0.32 28.12
C PRO A 114 -4.22 1.70 28.71
N PRO A 115 -4.51 1.77 30.02
CA PRO A 115 -4.73 3.05 30.69
C PRO A 115 -3.47 3.91 30.60
N HIS A 116 -3.63 5.18 30.21
CA HIS A 116 -2.57 6.17 30.27
C HIS A 116 -2.50 6.74 31.69
N TYR A 117 -1.36 6.56 32.38
CA TYR A 117 -1.04 7.13 33.69
C TYR A 117 -0.04 8.28 33.56
#